data_AF-A0A6I7Q956-F1
#
_entry.id   AF-A0A6I7Q956-F1
#
_cell.length_a   1.000
_cell.length_b   1.000
_cell.length_c   1.000
_cell.angle_alpha   90.00
_cell.angle_beta   90.00
_cell.angle_gamma   90.00
#
_symmetry.space_group_name_H-M   'P 1'
#
loop_
_entity.id
_entity.type
_entity.pdbx_description
1 polymer ?
#
loop_
_entity_poly.entity_id
_entity_poly.type
_entity_poly.pdbx_seq_one_letter_code
_entity_poly.pdbx_strand_id
1 'polypeptide(L)'
;MRERYQQQVRLLIRVMPFLSATDQFALKGGTAINFFVRDFPRLSVDIDLTYLPVKSRTDSLEEIKEGVRQIAGELEKRIPGVEVTSQKSGGTVSKLIIRTEDAQIMLEVNTVLRGSIYEATERELSPALQEEFELFAAVKTLSFEDLYAGKLCAALDRQHPRDLYDIRLLLKNEGITEDLRRAFLCYLISHSRPINELLNPNAIDIERLYYNEFEGMTAEVDILDELIDIQEELPKLLLRNLTDGEKEFLMSFKKGDPNWELMSMPKLKKLPGVRWKLMNIRKMDSDKHKAAIEKLENVLFPK
;
A
#
# COMPACT_ATOMS: atom_id res chain seq x y z
N MET A 1 5.26 -19.27 -16.71
CA MET A 1 5.24 -17.79 -16.76
C MET A 1 5.76 -17.33 -18.12
N ARG A 2 5.25 -16.24 -18.73
CA ARG A 2 5.81 -15.75 -20.02
C ARG A 2 7.27 -15.29 -19.81
N GLU A 3 8.17 -15.62 -20.72
CA GLU A 3 9.63 -15.35 -20.62
C GLU A 3 9.97 -13.89 -20.24
N ARG A 4 9.26 -12.93 -20.83
CA ARG A 4 9.40 -11.50 -20.49
C ARG A 4 9.16 -11.18 -19.00
N TYR A 5 8.22 -11.85 -18.35
CA TYR A 5 7.94 -11.63 -16.93
C TYR A 5 9.03 -12.22 -16.04
N GLN A 6 9.61 -13.36 -16.41
CA GLN A 6 10.75 -13.92 -15.68
C GLN A 6 11.94 -12.97 -15.70
N GLN A 7 12.22 -12.31 -16.83
CA GLN A 7 13.29 -11.31 -16.90
C GLN A 7 13.00 -10.08 -16.03
N GLN A 8 11.74 -9.62 -15.97
CA GLN A 8 11.35 -8.54 -15.06
C GLN A 8 11.48 -8.93 -13.59
N VAL A 9 11.04 -10.12 -13.20
CA VAL A 9 11.18 -10.63 -11.83
C VAL A 9 12.65 -10.76 -11.45
N ARG A 10 13.49 -11.32 -12.35
CA ARG A 10 14.94 -11.43 -12.13
C ARG A 10 15.59 -10.06 -11.95
N LEU A 11 15.25 -9.07 -12.80
CA LEU A 11 15.76 -7.70 -12.64
C LEU A 11 15.30 -7.09 -11.32
N LEU A 12 14.04 -7.29 -10.95
CA LEU A 12 13.48 -6.78 -9.70
C LEU A 12 14.21 -7.36 -8.48
N ILE A 13 14.45 -8.68 -8.43
CA ILE A 13 15.22 -9.33 -7.35
C ILE A 13 16.65 -8.78 -7.30
N ARG A 14 17.29 -8.56 -8.46
CA ARG A 14 18.64 -7.96 -8.52
C ARG A 14 18.67 -6.52 -8.01
N VAL A 15 17.57 -5.76 -8.13
CA VAL A 15 17.46 -4.38 -7.63
C VAL A 15 17.27 -4.33 -6.11
N MET A 16 16.67 -5.35 -5.50
CA MET A 16 16.28 -5.37 -4.08
C MET A 16 17.42 -5.04 -3.09
N PRO A 17 18.65 -5.59 -3.21
CA PRO A 17 19.74 -5.28 -2.27
C PRO A 17 20.14 -3.80 -2.26
N PHE A 18 19.90 -3.07 -3.36
CA PHE A 18 20.27 -1.66 -3.48
C PHE A 18 19.27 -0.73 -2.77
N LEU A 19 18.09 -1.22 -2.40
CA LEU A 19 17.14 -0.45 -1.59
C LEU A 19 17.72 -0.10 -0.21
N SER A 20 18.59 -0.97 0.31
CA SER A 20 19.32 -0.79 1.57
C SER A 20 20.48 0.20 1.47
N ALA A 21 20.75 0.79 0.30
CA ALA A 21 21.70 1.91 0.18
C ALA A 21 21.26 3.10 1.05
N THR A 22 19.99 3.16 1.44
CA THR A 22 19.44 4.19 2.31
C THR A 22 18.55 3.55 3.38
N ASP A 23 18.63 4.01 4.63
CA ASP A 23 17.78 3.48 5.71
C ASP A 23 16.38 4.08 5.77
N GLN A 24 16.12 5.12 4.96
CA GLN A 24 14.91 5.93 5.01
C GLN A 24 13.73 5.34 4.24
N PHE A 25 13.93 4.24 3.51
CA PHE A 25 12.89 3.60 2.71
C PHE A 25 12.53 2.20 3.24
N ALA A 26 11.26 1.84 3.06
CA ALA A 26 10.80 0.46 3.21
C ALA A 26 9.93 0.06 2.01
N LEU A 27 10.10 -1.18 1.55
CA LEU A 27 9.30 -1.77 0.49
C LEU A 27 7.85 -1.95 0.97
N LYS A 28 6.90 -1.62 0.08
CA LYS A 28 5.47 -1.79 0.29
C LYS A 28 4.78 -2.38 -0.94
N GLY A 29 3.45 -2.44 -0.87
CA GLY A 29 2.60 -2.77 -2.01
C GLY A 29 2.61 -4.26 -2.35
N GLY A 30 2.19 -4.56 -3.59
CA GLY A 30 2.03 -5.94 -4.05
C GLY A 30 3.35 -6.71 -4.04
N THR A 31 4.46 -6.07 -4.38
CA THR A 31 5.77 -6.74 -4.42
C THR A 31 6.28 -7.11 -3.04
N ALA A 32 6.13 -6.24 -2.03
CA ALA A 32 6.43 -6.62 -0.64
C ALA A 32 5.64 -7.86 -0.20
N ILE A 33 4.34 -7.88 -0.50
CA ILE A 33 3.47 -8.99 -0.11
C ILE A 33 3.86 -10.27 -0.85
N ASN A 34 4.02 -10.21 -2.18
CA ASN A 34 4.23 -11.40 -3.00
C ASN A 34 5.64 -11.98 -2.88
N PHE A 35 6.66 -11.16 -2.61
CA PHE A 35 8.05 -11.60 -2.60
C PHE A 35 8.59 -11.89 -1.20
N PHE A 36 8.01 -11.30 -0.14
CA PHE A 36 8.58 -11.31 1.20
C PHE A 36 7.59 -11.71 2.31
N VAL A 37 6.29 -11.85 2.00
CA VAL A 37 5.26 -12.27 2.98
C VAL A 37 4.57 -13.56 2.54
N ARG A 38 4.28 -13.67 1.26
CA ARG A 38 3.73 -14.86 0.61
C ARG A 38 4.80 -15.53 -0.24
N ASP A 39 4.53 -16.79 -0.58
CA ASP A 39 5.41 -17.59 -1.43
C ASP A 39 5.05 -17.39 -2.91
N PHE A 40 5.17 -16.14 -3.37
CA PHE A 40 4.95 -15.73 -4.76
C PHE A 40 3.65 -16.23 -5.44
N PRO A 41 2.47 -16.00 -4.83
CA PRO A 41 1.20 -16.54 -5.31
C PRO A 41 0.69 -15.84 -6.58
N ARG A 42 1.26 -14.68 -6.95
CA ARG A 42 1.02 -14.01 -8.23
C ARG A 42 2.18 -13.09 -8.59
N LEU A 43 2.24 -12.73 -9.86
CA LEU A 43 3.19 -11.77 -10.39
C LEU A 43 2.97 -10.35 -9.84
N SER A 44 4.07 -9.66 -9.53
CA SER A 44 4.14 -8.23 -9.21
C SER A 44 5.48 -7.68 -9.70
N VAL A 45 5.47 -6.60 -10.49
CA VAL A 45 6.67 -6.12 -11.23
C VAL A 45 7.05 -4.66 -10.94
N ASP A 46 6.38 -4.01 -10.00
CA ASP A 46 6.67 -2.63 -9.57
C ASP A 46 7.30 -2.62 -8.17
N ILE A 47 8.24 -1.73 -7.93
CA ILE A 47 8.86 -1.52 -6.61
C ILE A 47 8.25 -0.26 -5.99
N ASP A 48 7.34 -0.42 -5.05
CA ASP A 48 6.77 0.69 -4.29
C ASP A 48 7.50 0.86 -2.95
N LEU A 49 7.94 2.08 -2.66
CA LEU A 49 8.63 2.42 -1.42
C LEU A 49 7.85 3.44 -0.60
N THR A 50 7.90 3.30 0.73
CA THR A 50 7.50 4.32 1.69
C THR A 50 8.74 5.00 2.26
N TYR A 51 8.72 6.32 2.27
CA TYR A 51 9.67 7.11 3.06
C TYR A 51 9.26 7.10 4.54
N LEU A 52 10.13 6.56 5.40
CA LEU A 52 9.87 6.26 6.81
C LEU A 52 9.96 7.49 7.75
N PRO A 53 10.92 8.42 7.60
CA PRO A 53 11.01 9.54 8.51
C PRO A 53 9.78 10.46 8.45
N VAL A 54 9.36 10.95 9.62
CA VAL A 54 8.28 11.95 9.73
C VAL A 54 8.91 13.34 9.87
N LYS A 55 9.12 14.00 8.74
CA LYS A 55 9.71 15.35 8.65
C LYS A 55 8.75 16.34 7.98
N SER A 56 9.18 17.60 7.83
CA SER A 56 8.44 18.58 7.02
C SER A 56 8.32 18.07 5.57
N ARG A 57 7.32 18.56 4.82
CA ARG A 57 7.14 18.15 3.42
C ARG A 57 8.39 18.49 2.60
N THR A 58 8.97 19.67 2.79
CA THR A 58 10.16 20.12 2.06
C THR A 58 11.34 19.19 2.32
N ASP A 59 11.68 18.95 3.59
CA ASP A 59 12.83 18.11 3.95
C ASP A 59 12.63 16.67 3.46
N SER A 60 11.41 16.13 3.62
CA SER A 60 11.10 14.78 3.16
C SER A 60 11.28 14.64 1.64
N LEU A 61 10.85 15.63 0.86
CA LEU A 61 10.95 15.57 -0.61
C LEU A 61 12.40 15.71 -1.11
N GLU A 62 13.24 16.45 -0.39
CA GLU A 62 14.66 16.53 -0.70
C GLU A 62 15.37 15.22 -0.34
N GLU A 63 15.10 14.66 0.84
CA GLU A 63 15.67 13.37 1.24
C GLU A 63 15.21 12.22 0.32
N ILE A 64 13.95 12.21 -0.12
CA ILE A 64 13.47 11.25 -1.12
C ILE A 64 14.28 11.35 -2.41
N LYS A 65 14.51 12.57 -2.90
CA LYS A 65 15.25 12.81 -4.15
C LYS A 65 16.70 12.37 -4.05
N GLU A 66 17.37 12.69 -2.94
CA GLU A 66 18.74 12.27 -2.69
C GLU A 66 18.84 10.76 -2.54
N GLY A 67 17.91 10.12 -1.83
CA GLY A 67 17.90 8.65 -1.68
C GLY A 67 17.64 7.93 -3.00
N VAL A 68 16.72 8.43 -3.83
CA VAL A 68 16.45 7.86 -5.17
C VAL A 68 17.68 7.99 -6.08
N ARG A 69 18.39 9.14 -6.03
CA ARG A 69 19.65 9.33 -6.76
C ARG A 69 20.74 8.38 -6.29
N GLN A 70 20.83 8.15 -4.98
CA GLN A 70 21.80 7.22 -4.42
C GLN A 70 21.53 5.78 -4.90
N ILE A 71 20.27 5.33 -4.87
CA ILE A 71 19.87 4.03 -5.42
C ILE A 71 20.24 3.96 -6.91
N ALA A 72 19.88 4.97 -7.71
CA ALA A 72 20.22 5.01 -9.14
C ALA A 72 21.73 4.87 -9.39
N GLY A 73 22.54 5.64 -8.66
CA GLY A 73 24.00 5.59 -8.80
C GLY A 73 24.61 4.24 -8.38
N GLU A 74 24.05 3.56 -7.39
CA GLU A 74 24.50 2.21 -7.03
C GLU A 74 24.08 1.16 -8.07
N LEU A 75 22.88 1.29 -8.64
CA LEU A 75 22.42 0.42 -9.72
C LEU A 75 23.35 0.51 -10.95
N GLU A 76 23.63 1.73 -11.43
CA GLU A 76 24.50 1.97 -12.59
C GLU A 76 25.93 1.45 -12.39
N LYS A 77 26.44 1.47 -11.15
CA LYS A 77 27.77 0.94 -10.81
C LYS A 77 27.82 -0.59 -10.74
N ARG A 78 26.71 -1.24 -10.39
CA ARG A 78 26.71 -2.65 -9.92
C ARG A 78 25.93 -3.60 -10.81
N ILE A 79 25.04 -3.11 -11.65
CA ILE A 79 24.29 -3.90 -12.62
C ILE A 79 24.82 -3.58 -14.03
N PRO A 80 25.62 -4.47 -14.65
CA PRO A 80 26.14 -4.25 -15.99
C PRO A 80 25.01 -4.07 -17.02
N GLY A 81 25.15 -3.07 -17.88
CA GLY A 81 24.19 -2.79 -18.96
C GLY A 81 22.85 -2.21 -18.50
N VAL A 82 22.74 -1.78 -17.24
CA VAL A 82 21.52 -1.11 -16.76
C VAL A 82 21.47 0.34 -17.23
N GLU A 83 20.29 0.76 -17.69
CA GLU A 83 19.95 2.15 -17.96
C GLU A 83 18.96 2.60 -16.87
N VAL A 84 19.29 3.67 -16.14
CA VAL A 84 18.43 4.20 -15.09
C VAL A 84 17.99 5.62 -15.45
N THR A 85 16.68 5.81 -15.60
CA THR A 85 16.09 7.14 -15.86
C THR A 85 15.29 7.61 -14.67
N SER A 86 15.67 8.76 -14.11
CA SER A 86 14.94 9.42 -13.03
C SER A 86 13.76 10.24 -13.54
N GLN A 87 12.60 10.16 -12.88
CA GLN A 87 11.41 10.95 -13.20
C GLN A 87 10.88 11.70 -11.98
N LYS A 88 10.26 12.86 -12.25
CA LYS A 88 9.57 13.65 -11.22
C LYS A 88 8.15 13.12 -11.00
N SER A 89 7.79 12.91 -9.74
CA SER A 89 6.42 12.62 -9.30
C SER A 89 6.17 13.23 -7.92
N GLY A 90 4.95 13.74 -7.69
CA GLY A 90 4.57 14.33 -6.40
C GLY A 90 5.39 15.55 -5.96
N GLY A 91 6.01 16.25 -6.91
CA GLY A 91 6.77 17.48 -6.67
C GLY A 91 8.27 17.30 -6.43
N THR A 92 8.81 16.09 -6.55
CA THR A 92 10.26 15.82 -6.47
C THR A 92 10.66 14.68 -7.41
N VAL A 93 11.97 14.40 -7.54
CA VAL A 93 12.43 13.17 -8.20
C VAL A 93 12.17 12.00 -7.26
N SER A 94 11.28 11.10 -7.65
CA SER A 94 10.78 10.03 -6.78
C SER A 94 10.49 8.72 -7.52
N LYS A 95 10.74 8.67 -8.83
CA LYS A 95 10.58 7.49 -9.66
C LYS A 95 11.87 7.17 -10.41
N LEU A 96 12.17 5.89 -10.56
CA LEU A 96 13.20 5.36 -11.47
C LEU A 96 12.55 4.40 -12.46
N ILE A 97 12.86 4.58 -13.74
CA ILE A 97 12.70 3.56 -14.76
C ILE A 97 14.04 2.85 -14.87
N ILE A 98 14.07 1.55 -14.57
CA ILE A 98 15.28 0.72 -14.56
C ILE A 98 15.13 -0.28 -15.69
N ARG A 99 16.05 -0.24 -16.66
CA ARG A 99 15.97 -1.01 -17.89
C ARG A 99 17.26 -1.76 -18.15
N THR A 100 17.13 -2.99 -18.63
CA THR A 100 18.20 -3.79 -19.24
C THR A 100 17.77 -4.16 -20.65
N GLU A 101 18.60 -4.89 -21.39
CA GLU A 101 18.27 -5.37 -22.74
C GLU A 101 16.91 -6.11 -22.78
N ASP A 102 16.68 -7.00 -21.81
CA ASP A 102 15.55 -7.93 -21.83
C ASP A 102 14.37 -7.53 -20.92
N ALA A 103 14.52 -6.48 -20.09
CA ALA A 103 13.54 -6.16 -19.06
C ALA A 103 13.50 -4.67 -18.69
N GLN A 104 12.34 -4.25 -18.18
CA GLN A 104 12.15 -2.94 -17.58
C GLN A 104 11.26 -3.07 -16.36
N ILE A 105 11.64 -2.41 -15.27
CA ILE A 105 10.84 -2.28 -14.05
C ILE A 105 10.76 -0.82 -13.62
N MET A 106 9.80 -0.52 -12.75
CA MET A 106 9.63 0.80 -12.17
C MET A 106 9.83 0.75 -10.66
N LEU A 107 10.56 1.72 -10.12
CA LEU A 107 10.64 2.00 -8.69
C LEU A 107 9.98 3.35 -8.43
N GLU A 108 9.09 3.42 -7.45
CA GLU A 108 8.40 4.65 -7.05
C GLU A 108 8.40 4.81 -5.52
N VAL A 109 8.77 6.00 -5.05
CA VAL A 109 8.65 6.39 -3.64
C VAL A 109 7.39 7.21 -3.43
N ASN A 110 6.54 6.78 -2.50
CA ASN A 110 5.34 7.53 -2.14
C ASN A 110 5.71 8.85 -1.44
N THR A 111 5.32 9.97 -2.06
CA THR A 111 5.62 11.33 -1.57
C THR A 111 4.51 11.92 -0.70
N VAL A 112 3.36 11.26 -0.59
CA VAL A 112 2.17 11.75 0.11
C VAL A 112 2.04 11.05 1.46
N LEU A 113 1.91 9.73 1.44
CA LEU A 113 1.81 8.88 2.62
C LEU A 113 3.22 8.51 3.08
N ARG A 114 3.77 9.35 3.95
CA ARG A 114 5.08 9.18 4.59
C ARG A 114 4.92 8.68 6.03
N GLY A 115 5.91 7.92 6.49
CA GLY A 115 5.90 7.23 7.77
C GLY A 115 5.20 5.89 7.73
N SER A 116 5.30 5.16 8.84
CA SER A 116 4.62 3.89 9.09
C SER A 116 3.98 3.90 10.47
N ILE A 117 2.98 3.05 10.70
CA ILE A 117 2.34 2.90 12.02
C ILE A 117 3.21 2.03 12.91
N TYR A 118 3.54 0.85 12.42
CA TYR A 118 4.42 -0.09 13.08
C TYR A 118 5.83 0.03 12.51
N GLU A 119 6.79 -0.60 13.17
CA GLU A 119 8.18 -0.55 12.73
C GLU A 119 8.38 -1.37 11.46
N ALA A 120 9.22 -0.87 10.56
CA ALA A 120 9.61 -1.60 9.37
C ALA A 120 10.44 -2.83 9.77
N THR A 121 10.30 -3.92 9.03
CA THR A 121 10.92 -5.22 9.33
C THR A 121 11.77 -5.67 8.16
N GLU A 122 12.98 -6.16 8.46
CA GLU A 122 13.79 -6.86 7.46
C GLU A 122 13.18 -8.21 7.14
N ARG A 123 13.08 -8.55 5.85
CA ARG A 123 12.54 -9.81 5.37
C ARG A 123 13.38 -10.36 4.24
N GLU A 124 13.53 -11.68 4.25
CA GLU A 124 14.17 -12.43 3.18
C GLU A 124 13.19 -12.75 2.06
N LEU A 125 13.71 -12.88 0.85
CA LEU A 125 12.97 -13.31 -0.33
C LEU A 125 12.28 -14.67 -0.07
N SER A 126 11.09 -14.87 -0.61
CA SER A 126 10.34 -16.10 -0.39
C SER A 126 11.06 -17.33 -0.96
N PRO A 127 10.97 -18.51 -0.31
CA PRO A 127 11.63 -19.74 -0.76
C PRO A 127 11.39 -20.07 -2.24
N ALA A 128 10.15 -19.94 -2.74
CA ALA A 128 9.83 -20.23 -4.15
C ALA A 128 10.64 -19.36 -5.13
N LEU A 129 10.85 -18.08 -4.80
CA LEU A 129 11.64 -17.17 -5.65
C LEU A 129 13.15 -17.41 -5.50
N GLN A 130 13.62 -17.80 -4.31
CA GLN A 130 15.01 -18.20 -4.13
C GLN A 130 15.33 -19.44 -4.98
N GLU A 131 14.44 -20.43 -4.98
CA GLU A 131 14.58 -21.66 -5.75
C GLU A 131 14.43 -21.41 -7.26
N GLU A 132 13.37 -20.71 -7.70
CA GLU A 132 13.11 -20.47 -9.13
C GLU A 132 14.19 -19.62 -9.80
N PHE A 133 14.72 -18.61 -9.09
CA PHE A 133 15.66 -17.65 -9.69
C PHE A 133 17.13 -17.85 -9.29
N GLU A 134 17.39 -18.73 -8.31
CA GLU A 134 18.71 -18.97 -7.70
C GLU A 134 19.34 -17.67 -7.17
N LEU A 135 18.51 -16.81 -6.57
CA LEU A 135 18.91 -15.50 -6.05
C LEU A 135 18.47 -15.34 -4.60
N PHE A 136 19.31 -14.66 -3.82
CA PHE A 136 19.00 -14.28 -2.45
C PHE A 136 18.88 -12.76 -2.36
N ALA A 137 17.89 -12.29 -1.62
CA ALA A 137 17.72 -10.89 -1.30
C ALA A 137 17.07 -10.75 0.08
N ALA A 138 17.50 -9.73 0.82
CA ALA A 138 16.83 -9.27 2.02
C ALA A 138 16.57 -7.78 1.89
N VAL A 139 15.38 -7.34 2.30
CA VAL A 139 14.99 -5.93 2.22
C VAL A 139 14.22 -5.51 3.45
N LYS A 140 14.33 -4.21 3.78
CA LYS A 140 13.44 -3.56 4.73
C LYS A 140 12.06 -3.39 4.10
N THR A 141 11.04 -4.00 4.69
CA THR A 141 9.63 -3.92 4.30
C THR A 141 8.83 -3.17 5.35
N LEU A 142 7.66 -2.62 4.99
CA LEU A 142 6.68 -2.25 6.00
C LEU A 142 6.24 -3.48 6.81
N SER A 143 5.74 -3.25 8.03
CA SER A 143 5.15 -4.30 8.85
C SER A 143 4.02 -5.03 8.10
N PHE A 144 3.67 -6.24 8.53
CA PHE A 144 2.57 -7.00 7.94
C PHE A 144 1.27 -6.17 7.99
N GLU A 145 1.02 -5.53 9.13
CA GLU A 145 -0.13 -4.70 9.42
C GLU A 145 -0.20 -3.49 8.48
N ASP A 146 0.91 -2.77 8.29
CA ASP A 146 0.98 -1.60 7.40
C ASP A 146 0.84 -1.98 5.91
N LEU A 147 1.39 -3.14 5.50
CA LEU A 147 1.26 -3.67 4.15
C LEU A 147 -0.20 -3.96 3.82
N TYR A 148 -0.87 -4.75 4.67
CA TYR A 148 -2.26 -5.14 4.43
C TYR A 148 -3.25 -4.02 4.74
N ALA A 149 -2.97 -3.08 5.64
CA ALA A 149 -3.78 -1.88 5.82
C ALA A 149 -3.83 -1.05 4.54
N GLY A 150 -2.68 -0.84 3.90
CA GLY A 150 -2.62 -0.19 2.58
C GLY A 150 -3.35 -0.99 1.51
N LYS A 151 -3.26 -2.32 1.56
CA LYS A 151 -3.94 -3.23 0.63
C LYS A 151 -5.47 -3.19 0.77
N LEU A 152 -5.98 -3.16 2.00
CA LEU A 152 -7.40 -3.02 2.31
C LEU A 152 -7.94 -1.70 1.75
N CYS A 153 -7.25 -0.58 1.97
CA CYS A 153 -7.65 0.69 1.38
C CYS A 153 -7.66 0.66 -0.16
N ALA A 154 -6.66 0.03 -0.79
CA ALA A 154 -6.62 -0.10 -2.24
C ALA A 154 -7.77 -0.96 -2.78
N ALA A 155 -8.06 -2.10 -2.13
CA ALA A 155 -9.17 -2.97 -2.49
C ALA A 155 -10.52 -2.23 -2.41
N LEU A 156 -10.75 -1.42 -1.37
CA LEU A 156 -11.98 -0.64 -1.22
C LEU A 156 -12.07 0.53 -2.23
N ASP A 157 -10.95 1.18 -2.53
CA ASP A 157 -10.94 2.37 -3.41
C ASP A 157 -11.12 1.98 -4.89
N ARG A 158 -10.22 1.13 -5.40
CA ARG A 158 -10.11 0.83 -6.83
C ARG A 158 -10.64 -0.55 -7.21
N GLN A 159 -10.86 -1.44 -6.24
CA GLN A 159 -11.45 -2.78 -6.43
C GLN A 159 -10.79 -3.59 -7.56
N HIS A 160 -9.48 -3.40 -7.78
CA HIS A 160 -8.77 -4.13 -8.82
C HIS A 160 -8.63 -5.60 -8.39
N PRO A 161 -8.81 -6.58 -9.30
CA PRO A 161 -8.57 -8.00 -9.04
C PRO A 161 -7.27 -8.35 -8.30
N ARG A 162 -6.15 -7.65 -8.57
CA ARG A 162 -4.87 -7.84 -7.84
C ARG A 162 -4.97 -7.48 -6.36
N ASP A 163 -5.81 -6.51 -6.00
CA ASP A 163 -6.04 -6.18 -4.60
C ASP A 163 -6.96 -7.17 -3.94
N LEU A 164 -8.09 -7.48 -4.59
CA LEU A 164 -9.05 -8.46 -4.11
C LEU A 164 -8.40 -9.83 -3.91
N TYR A 165 -7.47 -10.23 -4.79
CA TYR A 165 -6.71 -11.46 -4.65
C TYR A 165 -5.79 -11.47 -3.41
N ASP A 166 -5.04 -10.39 -3.18
CA ASP A 166 -4.19 -10.33 -1.98
C ASP A 166 -5.06 -10.31 -0.70
N ILE A 167 -6.23 -9.69 -0.74
CA ILE A 167 -7.20 -9.72 0.38
C ILE A 167 -7.83 -11.10 0.55
N ARG A 168 -8.17 -11.80 -0.53
CA ARG A 168 -8.62 -13.19 -0.50
C ARG A 168 -7.61 -14.06 0.23
N LEU A 169 -6.32 -13.94 -0.12
CA LEU A 169 -5.26 -14.69 0.54
C LEU A 169 -5.09 -14.30 2.01
N LEU A 170 -5.14 -13.01 2.35
CA LEU A 170 -5.14 -12.55 3.74
C LEU A 170 -6.28 -13.21 4.55
N LEU A 171 -7.51 -13.18 4.02
CA LEU A 171 -8.67 -13.71 4.71
C LEU A 171 -8.62 -15.24 4.87
N LYS A 172 -8.04 -15.96 3.89
CA LYS A 172 -7.86 -17.42 3.96
C LYS A 172 -6.78 -17.85 4.97
N ASN A 173 -5.79 -17.02 5.27
CA ASN A 173 -4.63 -17.41 6.09
C ASN A 173 -4.67 -16.83 7.50
N GLU A 174 -4.86 -15.51 7.66
CA GLU A 174 -4.81 -14.83 8.97
C GLU A 174 -6.13 -14.19 9.38
N GLY A 175 -6.98 -13.85 8.41
CA GLY A 175 -8.12 -12.98 8.67
C GLY A 175 -7.70 -11.55 8.99
N ILE A 176 -8.56 -10.81 9.69
CA ILE A 176 -8.29 -9.43 10.11
C ILE A 176 -8.06 -9.41 11.61
N THR A 177 -6.79 -9.34 12.00
CA THR A 177 -6.38 -9.23 13.42
C THR A 177 -6.70 -7.84 13.98
N GLU A 178 -6.65 -7.71 15.31
CA GLU A 178 -6.84 -6.40 15.96
C GLU A 178 -5.80 -5.38 15.49
N ASP A 179 -4.51 -5.75 15.45
CA ASP A 179 -3.44 -4.85 15.01
C ASP A 179 -3.59 -4.43 13.55
N LEU A 180 -3.95 -5.35 12.65
CA LEU A 180 -4.23 -5.02 11.25
C LEU A 180 -5.44 -4.10 11.12
N ARG A 181 -6.52 -4.36 11.86
CA ARG A 181 -7.70 -3.48 11.88
C ARG A 181 -7.34 -2.07 12.35
N ARG A 182 -6.53 -1.96 13.40
CA ARG A 182 -6.05 -0.67 13.91
C ARG A 182 -5.16 0.06 12.88
N ALA A 183 -4.25 -0.65 12.22
CA ALA A 183 -3.48 -0.10 11.09
C ALA A 183 -4.40 0.38 9.95
N PHE A 184 -5.40 -0.42 9.58
CA PHE A 184 -6.38 -0.07 8.55
C PHE A 184 -7.08 1.26 8.86
N LEU A 185 -7.54 1.46 10.11
CA LEU A 185 -8.15 2.72 10.54
C LEU A 185 -7.21 3.92 10.35
N CYS A 186 -5.91 3.72 10.59
CA CYS A 186 -4.90 4.76 10.42
C CYS A 186 -4.69 5.13 8.94
N TYR A 187 -4.66 4.12 8.06
CA TYR A 187 -4.58 4.32 6.61
C TYR A 187 -5.87 4.95 6.06
N LEU A 188 -7.03 4.54 6.56
CA LEU A 188 -8.35 5.08 6.23
C LEU A 188 -8.44 6.59 6.51
N ILE A 189 -7.97 7.04 7.68
CA ILE A 189 -7.92 8.48 8.03
C ILE A 189 -6.72 9.22 7.42
N SER A 190 -5.84 8.53 6.70
CA SER A 190 -4.77 9.13 5.90
C SER A 190 -5.11 9.22 4.41
N HIS A 191 -6.11 8.45 3.98
CA HIS A 191 -6.49 8.33 2.58
C HIS A 191 -7.11 9.61 2.01
N SER A 192 -6.93 9.86 0.71
CA SER A 192 -7.50 11.02 0.00
C SER A 192 -9.02 10.97 -0.10
N ARG A 193 -9.59 9.79 -0.35
CA ARG A 193 -11.05 9.58 -0.38
C ARG A 193 -11.76 9.86 0.95
N PRO A 194 -13.03 10.32 0.91
CA PRO A 194 -13.88 10.40 2.09
C PRO A 194 -13.99 9.05 2.82
N ILE A 195 -14.00 9.09 4.16
CA ILE A 195 -14.00 7.88 5.00
C ILE A 195 -15.23 7.02 4.70
N ASN A 196 -16.41 7.63 4.60
CA ASN A 196 -17.66 6.96 4.31
C ASN A 196 -17.67 6.27 2.93
N GLU A 197 -16.98 6.82 1.94
CA GLU A 197 -16.92 6.23 0.59
C GLU A 197 -15.97 5.03 0.51
N LEU A 198 -14.94 4.99 1.36
CA LEU A 198 -14.10 3.79 1.46
C LEU A 198 -14.76 2.69 2.26
N LEU A 199 -15.50 3.04 3.32
CA LEU A 199 -16.20 2.05 4.15
C LEU A 199 -17.46 1.50 3.49
N ASN A 200 -18.03 2.22 2.53
CA ASN A 200 -19.18 1.79 1.74
C ASN A 200 -19.00 2.20 0.26
N PRO A 201 -18.09 1.54 -0.47
CA PRO A 201 -17.79 1.88 -1.85
C PRO A 201 -18.89 1.36 -2.78
N ASN A 202 -19.10 2.05 -3.90
CA ASN A 202 -19.92 1.51 -4.98
C ASN A 202 -19.15 0.39 -5.68
N ALA A 203 -19.79 -0.76 -5.88
CA ALA A 203 -19.20 -1.86 -6.63
C ALA A 203 -18.93 -1.43 -8.08
N ILE A 204 -17.76 -1.82 -8.59
CA ILE A 204 -17.44 -1.70 -10.02
C ILE A 204 -17.48 -3.09 -10.66
N ASP A 205 -17.79 -3.14 -11.95
CA ASP A 205 -17.62 -4.36 -12.72
C ASP A 205 -16.12 -4.68 -12.89
N ILE A 206 -15.67 -5.75 -12.25
CA ILE A 206 -14.28 -6.20 -12.28
C ILE A 206 -14.00 -7.26 -13.34
N GLU A 207 -15.02 -7.78 -14.04
CA GLU A 207 -14.87 -8.89 -14.99
C GLU A 207 -13.89 -8.51 -16.11
N ARG A 208 -14.10 -7.33 -16.70
CA ARG A 208 -13.20 -6.82 -17.74
C ARG A 208 -11.77 -6.60 -17.23
N LEU A 209 -11.61 -6.10 -16.01
CA LEU A 209 -10.28 -5.90 -15.40
C LEU A 209 -9.61 -7.23 -15.09
N TYR A 210 -10.38 -8.25 -14.70
CA TYR A 210 -9.89 -9.58 -14.42
C TYR A 210 -9.26 -10.19 -15.67
N TYR A 211 -10.01 -10.30 -16.76
CA TYR A 211 -9.53 -10.92 -17.99
C TYR A 211 -8.40 -10.14 -18.67
N ASN A 212 -8.43 -8.80 -18.62
CA ASN A 212 -7.42 -7.99 -19.32
C ASN A 212 -6.14 -7.77 -18.52
N GLU A 213 -6.22 -7.69 -17.18
CA GLU A 213 -5.12 -7.20 -16.35
C GLU A 213 -4.70 -8.15 -15.21
N PHE A 214 -5.38 -9.29 -15.03
CA PHE A 214 -5.08 -10.21 -13.94
C PHE A 214 -4.99 -11.68 -14.36
N GLU A 215 -5.78 -12.11 -15.34
CA GLU A 215 -5.68 -13.45 -15.90
C GLU A 215 -4.25 -13.75 -16.37
N GLY A 216 -3.72 -14.89 -15.95
CA GLY A 216 -2.34 -15.31 -16.22
C GLY A 216 -1.27 -14.67 -15.33
N MET A 217 -1.65 -13.84 -14.33
CA MET A 217 -0.72 -13.37 -13.29
C MET A 217 -0.61 -14.33 -12.10
N THR A 218 -1.58 -15.22 -11.90
CA THR A 218 -1.56 -16.30 -10.90
C THR A 218 -1.68 -17.65 -11.61
N ALA A 219 -1.26 -18.73 -10.92
CA ALA A 219 -1.49 -20.10 -11.35
C ALA A 219 -2.92 -20.57 -11.07
N GLU A 220 -3.65 -19.90 -10.19
CA GLU A 220 -5.06 -20.21 -9.90
C GLU A 220 -5.95 -19.80 -11.08
N VAL A 221 -6.88 -20.68 -11.45
CA VAL A 221 -7.86 -20.48 -12.52
C VAL A 221 -9.28 -20.39 -11.93
N ASP A 222 -10.21 -19.80 -12.68
CA ASP A 222 -11.64 -19.74 -12.33
C ASP A 222 -11.95 -19.11 -10.95
N ILE A 223 -11.16 -18.11 -10.54
CA ILE A 223 -11.32 -17.43 -9.24
C ILE A 223 -12.10 -16.10 -9.33
N LEU A 224 -12.64 -15.73 -10.48
CA LEU A 224 -13.35 -14.45 -10.65
C LEU A 224 -14.54 -14.33 -9.68
N ASP A 225 -15.38 -15.36 -9.59
CA ASP A 225 -16.54 -15.37 -8.69
C ASP A 225 -16.12 -15.18 -7.22
N GLU A 226 -15.04 -15.84 -6.79
CA GLU A 226 -14.48 -15.63 -5.45
C GLU A 226 -14.03 -14.17 -5.24
N LEU A 227 -13.45 -13.52 -6.26
CA LEU A 227 -13.03 -12.12 -6.14
C LEU A 227 -14.23 -11.16 -6.07
N ILE A 228 -15.32 -11.46 -6.77
CA ILE A 228 -16.59 -10.73 -6.67
C ILE A 228 -17.16 -10.87 -5.26
N ASP A 229 -17.20 -12.08 -4.71
CA ASP A 229 -17.64 -12.32 -3.33
C ASP A 229 -16.81 -11.50 -2.32
N ILE A 230 -15.48 -11.48 -2.49
CA ILE A 230 -14.60 -10.65 -1.64
C ILE A 230 -14.90 -9.16 -1.81
N GLN A 231 -15.14 -8.68 -3.02
CA GLN A 231 -15.47 -7.27 -3.28
C GLN A 231 -16.75 -6.86 -2.55
N GLU A 232 -17.79 -7.71 -2.57
CA GLU A 232 -19.07 -7.45 -1.93
C GLU A 232 -19.02 -7.55 -0.40
N GLU A 233 -18.29 -8.52 0.13
CA GLU A 233 -18.28 -8.82 1.56
C GLU A 233 -17.25 -8.02 2.36
N LEU A 234 -16.15 -7.58 1.74
CA LEU A 234 -15.06 -6.90 2.44
C LEU A 234 -15.51 -5.63 3.20
N PRO A 235 -16.30 -4.70 2.62
CA PRO A 235 -16.76 -3.52 3.35
C PRO A 235 -17.63 -3.90 4.56
N LYS A 236 -18.52 -4.88 4.40
CA LYS A 236 -19.42 -5.39 5.45
C LYS A 236 -18.63 -6.01 6.59
N LEU A 237 -17.63 -6.84 6.25
CA LEU A 237 -16.75 -7.48 7.21
C LEU A 237 -15.98 -6.45 8.04
N LEU A 238 -15.39 -5.44 7.39
CA LEU A 238 -14.64 -4.39 8.08
C LEU A 238 -15.53 -3.60 9.03
N LEU A 239 -16.73 -3.19 8.59
CA LEU A 239 -17.70 -2.47 9.41
C LEU A 239 -18.17 -3.27 10.62
N ARG A 240 -18.48 -4.56 10.43
CA ARG A 240 -18.90 -5.46 11.52
C ARG A 240 -17.80 -5.63 12.57
N ASN A 241 -16.55 -5.61 12.14
CA ASN A 241 -15.40 -5.81 13.02
C ASN A 241 -14.97 -4.52 13.74
N LEU A 242 -15.54 -3.35 13.47
CA LEU A 242 -15.22 -2.12 14.23
C LEU A 242 -15.80 -2.16 15.64
N THR A 243 -15.00 -1.78 16.64
CA THR A 243 -15.53 -1.56 18.00
C THR A 243 -16.31 -0.26 18.08
N ASP A 244 -17.14 -0.10 19.10
CA ASP A 244 -17.84 1.15 19.35
C ASP A 244 -16.86 2.32 19.56
N GLY A 245 -15.76 2.09 20.30
CA GLY A 245 -14.71 3.09 20.48
C GLY A 245 -14.02 3.50 19.17
N GLU A 246 -13.83 2.57 18.23
CA GLU A 246 -13.27 2.90 16.91
C GLU A 246 -14.26 3.66 16.03
N LYS A 247 -15.55 3.33 16.09
CA LYS A 247 -16.61 4.10 15.41
C LYS A 247 -16.70 5.52 15.97
N GLU A 248 -16.67 5.67 17.30
CA GLU A 248 -16.62 6.96 17.98
C GLU A 248 -15.36 7.76 17.61
N PHE A 249 -14.21 7.09 17.52
CA PHE A 249 -12.97 7.71 17.06
C PHE A 249 -13.13 8.27 15.64
N LEU A 250 -13.63 7.47 14.68
CA LEU A 250 -13.86 7.94 13.31
C LEU A 250 -14.83 9.12 13.24
N MET A 251 -15.88 9.12 14.06
CA MET A 251 -16.82 10.24 14.17
C MET A 251 -16.15 11.50 14.73
N SER A 252 -15.41 11.39 15.83
CA SER A 252 -14.66 12.51 16.41
C SER A 252 -13.64 13.09 15.43
N PHE A 253 -12.94 12.22 14.69
CA PHE A 253 -12.01 12.63 13.64
C PHE A 253 -12.72 13.38 12.53
N LYS A 254 -13.85 12.86 12.05
CA LYS A 254 -14.65 13.51 10.99
C LYS A 254 -15.26 14.83 11.44
N LYS A 255 -15.57 14.99 12.73
CA LYS A 255 -16.00 16.27 13.34
C LYS A 255 -14.85 17.30 13.43
N GLY A 256 -13.61 16.88 13.20
CA GLY A 256 -12.44 17.76 13.22
C GLY A 256 -11.77 17.89 14.60
N ASP A 257 -12.27 17.19 15.61
CA ASP A 257 -11.69 17.13 16.95
C ASP A 257 -11.53 15.67 17.40
N PRO A 258 -10.46 14.97 16.93
CA PRO A 258 -10.31 13.56 17.17
C PRO A 258 -10.05 13.26 18.65
N ASN A 259 -10.81 12.33 19.22
CA ASN A 259 -10.52 11.78 20.54
C ASN A 259 -9.41 10.71 20.41
N TRP A 260 -8.15 11.14 20.55
CA TRP A 260 -6.99 10.26 20.42
C TRP A 260 -6.88 9.18 21.50
N GLU A 261 -7.60 9.30 22.61
CA GLU A 261 -7.59 8.28 23.68
C GLU A 261 -8.25 6.98 23.21
N LEU A 262 -9.28 7.09 22.35
CA LEU A 262 -9.95 5.96 21.71
C LEU A 262 -9.06 5.20 20.71
N MET A 263 -7.96 5.83 20.28
CA MET A 263 -7.00 5.25 19.35
C MET A 263 -5.57 5.41 19.87
N SER A 264 -5.21 4.58 20.86
CA SER A 264 -3.90 4.62 21.54
C SER A 264 -2.74 4.21 20.60
N MET A 265 -2.37 5.09 19.68
CA MET A 265 -1.26 4.93 18.73
C MET A 265 -0.43 6.22 18.70
N PRO A 266 0.66 6.33 19.50
CA PRO A 266 1.40 7.58 19.70
C PRO A 266 1.89 8.26 18.42
N LYS A 267 2.25 7.47 17.39
CA LYS A 267 2.75 7.97 16.09
C LYS A 267 1.62 8.55 15.22
N LEU A 268 0.38 8.14 15.42
CA LEU A 268 -0.74 8.41 14.52
C LEU A 268 -0.96 9.92 14.27
N LYS A 269 -1.07 10.70 15.34
CA LYS A 269 -1.30 12.16 15.25
C LYS A 269 -0.17 12.93 14.57
N LYS A 270 1.02 12.33 14.45
CA LYS A 270 2.20 12.94 13.83
C LYS A 270 2.29 12.64 12.33
N LEU A 271 1.61 11.61 11.85
CA LEU A 271 1.71 11.20 10.46
C LEU A 271 1.23 12.29 9.49
N PRO A 272 1.99 12.60 8.42
CA PRO A 272 1.62 13.65 7.47
C PRO A 272 0.26 13.44 6.80
N GLY A 273 -0.09 12.21 6.44
CA GLY A 273 -1.39 11.88 5.83
C GLY A 273 -2.57 12.20 6.74
N VAL A 274 -2.47 11.81 8.01
CA VAL A 274 -3.48 12.10 9.05
C VAL A 274 -3.64 13.61 9.26
N ARG A 275 -2.52 14.33 9.45
CA ARG A 275 -2.53 15.79 9.65
C ARG A 275 -3.13 16.51 8.44
N TRP A 276 -2.82 16.06 7.24
CA TRP A 276 -3.36 16.61 6.00
C TRP A 276 -4.88 16.42 5.90
N LYS A 277 -5.37 15.20 6.13
CA LYS A 277 -6.82 14.92 6.09
C LYS A 277 -7.57 15.72 7.15
N LEU A 278 -7.05 15.78 8.38
CA LEU A 278 -7.65 16.53 9.48
C LEU A 278 -7.69 18.04 9.18
N MET A 279 -6.61 18.59 8.61
CA MET A 279 -6.58 20.00 8.18
C MET A 279 -7.67 20.28 7.14
N ASN A 280 -7.86 19.39 6.16
CA ASN A 280 -8.89 19.57 5.13
C ASN A 280 -10.31 19.48 5.72
N ILE A 281 -10.55 18.57 6.66
CA ILE A 281 -11.82 18.46 7.38
C ILE A 281 -12.13 19.78 8.10
N ARG A 282 -11.17 20.35 8.84
CA ARG A 282 -11.35 21.62 9.56
C ARG A 282 -11.55 22.85 8.68
N LYS A 283 -11.18 22.74 7.39
CA LYS A 283 -11.36 23.80 6.38
C LYS A 283 -12.63 23.62 5.54
N MET A 284 -13.41 22.58 5.80
CA MET A 284 -14.67 22.39 5.08
C MET A 284 -15.65 23.51 5.41
N ASP A 285 -16.46 23.86 4.41
CA ASP A 285 -17.65 24.67 4.62
C ASP A 285 -18.60 24.00 5.63
N SER A 286 -19.27 24.79 6.46
CA SER A 286 -20.09 24.29 7.58
C SER A 286 -21.19 23.32 7.14
N ASP A 287 -21.94 23.67 6.09
CA ASP A 287 -23.06 22.84 5.62
C ASP A 287 -22.54 21.55 4.98
N LYS A 288 -21.47 21.66 4.18
CA LYS A 288 -20.80 20.48 3.59
C LYS A 288 -20.19 19.58 4.66
N HIS A 289 -19.66 20.16 5.74
CA HIS A 289 -19.07 19.42 6.84
C HIS A 289 -20.13 18.63 7.59
N LYS A 290 -21.25 19.28 7.94
CA LYS A 290 -22.41 18.62 8.56
C LYS A 290 -22.93 17.47 7.72
N ALA A 291 -23.17 17.68 6.42
CA ALA A 291 -23.61 16.62 5.51
C ALA A 291 -22.60 15.46 5.42
N ALA A 292 -21.30 15.75 5.47
CA ALA A 292 -20.27 14.72 5.44
C ALA A 292 -20.13 13.95 6.77
N ILE A 293 -20.52 14.55 7.90
CA ILE A 293 -20.64 13.85 9.19
C ILE A 293 -21.84 12.89 9.14
N GLU A 294 -23.01 13.38 8.71
CA GLU A 294 -24.24 12.57 8.59
C GLU A 294 -24.03 11.36 7.65
N LYS A 295 -23.33 11.54 6.52
CA LYS A 295 -22.98 10.44 5.61
C LYS A 295 -22.12 9.37 6.28
N LEU A 296 -21.16 9.76 7.13
CA LEU A 296 -20.33 8.80 7.85
C LEU A 296 -21.12 8.11 8.96
N GLU A 297 -21.95 8.86 9.68
CA GLU A 297 -22.83 8.33 10.73
C GLU A 297 -23.74 7.22 10.19
N ASN A 298 -24.39 7.44 9.06
CA ASN A 298 -25.25 6.44 8.42
C ASN A 298 -24.50 5.16 8.01
N VAL A 299 -23.20 5.25 7.71
CA VAL A 299 -22.37 4.08 7.37
C VAL A 299 -21.92 3.33 8.62
N LEU A 300 -21.57 4.03 9.71
CA LEU A 300 -21.07 3.42 10.94
C LEU A 300 -22.19 2.86 11.84
N PHE A 301 -23.36 3.49 11.78
CA PHE A 301 -24.53 3.18 12.59
C PHE A 301 -25.77 3.02 11.69
N PRO A 302 -25.81 1.97 10.84
CA PRO A 302 -26.99 1.71 10.02
C PRO A 302 -28.20 1.45 10.92
N LYS A 303 -29.35 2.01 10.54
CA LYS A 303 -30.63 1.85 11.23
C LYS A 303 -31.28 0.51 10.90
#